data_AF-A0A969Q303-F1
#
_entry.id   AF-A0A969Q303-F1
#
_cell.length_a   1.000
_cell.length_b   1.000
_cell.length_c   1.000
_cell.angle_alpha   90.00
_cell.angle_beta   90.00
_cell.angle_gamma   90.00
#
_symmetry.space_group_name_H-M   'P 1'
#
loop_
_entity.id
_entity.type
_entity.pdbx_description
1 polymer ?
#
loop_
_entity_poly.entity_id
_entity_poly.type
_entity_poly.pdbx_seq_one_letter_code
_entity_poly.pdbx_strand_id
1 'polypeptide(L)'
;MMSPGLQYPIFGPEIPCPHCRQMIPALTLTDTYLCPRHGAFEANPQTGELVHLQSGRHWRRWNAEWYRQHTHPDGIRFEIHEALDRLYTQGYRATKVIIASRYRELVSAYLERNTPWRGNSDSQTPRL
;
A
#
# COMPACT_ATOMS: atom_id res chain seq x y z
N MET A 1 -33.85 -2.08 18.86
CA MET A 1 -32.44 -1.81 19.19
C MET A 1 -31.65 -1.79 17.89
N MET A 2 -31.19 -0.61 17.48
CA MET A 2 -30.36 -0.47 16.27
C MET A 2 -28.96 -0.99 16.58
N SER A 3 -28.49 -1.95 15.81
CA SER A 3 -27.15 -2.52 15.94
C SER A 3 -26.11 -1.41 15.76
N PRO A 4 -25.15 -1.21 16.69
CA PRO A 4 -24.09 -0.20 16.51
C PRO A 4 -23.22 -0.43 15.27
N GLY A 5 -23.25 -1.64 14.68
CA GLY A 5 -22.60 -1.96 13.41
C GLY A 5 -23.24 -1.35 12.15
N LEU A 6 -24.33 -0.59 12.27
CA LEU A 6 -25.00 0.10 11.15
C LEU A 6 -24.72 1.61 11.09
N GLN A 7 -24.03 2.18 12.08
CA GLN A 7 -23.81 3.63 12.14
C GLN A 7 -22.48 4.07 11.54
N TYR A 8 -21.53 3.14 11.43
CA TYR A 8 -20.15 3.44 11.04
C TYR A 8 -19.67 2.53 9.91
N PRO A 9 -18.78 3.04 9.03
CA PRO A 9 -18.16 2.23 8.00
C PRO A 9 -17.28 1.11 8.58
N ILE A 10 -16.89 0.17 7.74
CA ILE A 10 -16.15 -1.07 8.13
C ILE A 10 -14.85 -0.87 8.91
N PHE A 11 -14.24 0.31 8.85
CA PHE A 11 -12.98 0.59 9.54
C PHE A 11 -13.17 1.23 10.92
N GLY A 12 -14.42 1.52 11.31
CA GLY A 12 -14.78 2.13 12.58
C GLY A 12 -15.19 3.61 12.46
N PRO A 13 -15.44 4.28 13.60
CA PRO A 13 -15.93 5.65 13.64
C PRO A 13 -14.88 6.69 13.23
N GLU A 14 -13.60 6.36 13.31
CA GLU A 14 -12.50 7.23 12.91
C GLU A 14 -11.37 6.40 12.30
N ILE A 15 -10.66 6.99 11.34
CA ILE A 15 -9.45 6.39 10.75
C ILE A 15 -8.36 7.45 10.60
N PRO A 16 -7.07 7.07 10.56
CA PRO A 16 -6.04 8.00 10.12
C PRO A 16 -6.17 8.26 8.61
N CYS A 17 -6.12 9.51 8.19
CA CYS A 17 -6.15 9.88 6.78
C CYS A 17 -4.95 9.26 6.04
N PRO A 18 -5.14 8.60 4.89
CA PRO A 18 -4.03 8.01 4.14
C PRO A 18 -2.97 9.01 3.64
N HIS A 19 -3.30 10.31 3.60
CA HIS A 19 -2.43 11.36 3.09
C HIS A 19 -1.70 12.14 4.20
N CYS A 20 -2.42 12.71 5.17
CA CYS A 20 -1.81 13.48 6.26
C CYS A 20 -1.66 12.72 7.58
N ARG A 21 -2.18 11.49 7.68
CA ARG A 21 -2.23 10.70 8.93
C ARG A 21 -3.03 11.34 10.08
N GLN A 22 -3.71 12.46 9.84
CA GLN A 22 -4.64 13.05 10.80
C GLN A 22 -5.85 12.13 10.98
N MET A 23 -6.33 11.96 12.22
CA MET A 23 -7.58 11.23 12.48
C MET A 23 -8.75 11.96 11.82
N ILE A 24 -9.53 11.22 11.02
CA ILE A 24 -10.70 11.71 10.30
C ILE A 24 -11.94 10.93 10.74
N PRO A 25 -13.05 11.62 11.04
CA PRO A 25 -14.27 10.96 11.45
C PRO A 25 -15.01 10.36 10.25
N ALA A 26 -15.70 9.26 10.52
CA ALA A 26 -16.74 8.72 9.66
C ALA A 26 -17.96 9.65 9.69
N LEU A 27 -18.60 9.80 8.54
CA LEU A 27 -19.93 10.36 8.45
C LEU A 27 -20.93 9.27 8.85
N THR A 28 -21.68 9.52 9.91
CA THR A 28 -22.66 8.56 10.44
C THR A 28 -23.68 8.19 9.38
N LEU A 29 -24.05 6.90 9.33
CA LEU A 29 -25.00 6.34 8.36
C LEU A 29 -24.51 6.39 6.91
N THR A 30 -23.23 6.67 6.68
CA THR A 30 -22.61 6.51 5.37
C THR A 30 -21.34 5.67 5.49
N ASP A 31 -20.82 5.24 4.35
CA ASP A 31 -19.52 4.57 4.26
C ASP A 31 -18.36 5.56 4.04
N THR A 32 -18.54 6.83 4.38
CA THR A 32 -17.60 7.90 4.02
C THR A 32 -16.85 8.45 5.23
N TYR A 33 -15.58 8.77 5.04
CA TYR A 33 -14.72 9.52 5.96
C TYR A 33 -14.36 10.86 5.33
N LEU A 34 -14.39 11.95 6.10
CA LEU A 34 -14.11 13.29 5.59
C LEU A 34 -12.81 13.85 6.18
N CYS A 35 -11.80 14.03 5.33
CA CYS A 35 -10.61 14.77 5.69
C CYS A 35 -10.78 16.25 5.36
N PRO A 36 -10.56 17.17 6.32
CA PRO A 36 -10.66 18.61 6.06
C PRO A 36 -9.62 19.12 5.05
N ARG A 37 -8.49 18.41 4.89
CA ARG A 37 -7.41 18.79 3.98
C ARG A 37 -7.44 18.08 2.63
N HIS A 38 -7.90 16.83 2.62
CA HIS A 38 -7.78 15.96 1.45
C HIS A 38 -9.13 15.55 0.87
N GLY A 39 -10.26 15.88 1.49
CA GLY A 39 -11.58 15.55 0.98
C GLY A 39 -12.11 14.19 1.46
N ALA A 40 -13.08 13.65 0.73
CA ALA A 40 -13.88 12.50 1.13
C ALA A 40 -13.26 11.17 0.66
N PHE A 41 -13.24 10.20 1.57
CA PHE A 41 -12.80 8.84 1.34
C PHE A 41 -13.97 7.89 1.58
N GLU A 42 -14.28 7.01 0.63
CA GLU A 42 -15.34 6.03 0.76
C GLU A 42 -14.76 4.67 1.08
N ALA A 43 -15.29 4.00 2.09
CA ALA A 43 -14.93 2.64 2.43
C ALA A 43 -15.86 1.67 1.72
N ASN A 44 -15.30 0.74 0.97
CA ASN A 44 -16.08 -0.31 0.34
C ASN A 44 -16.16 -1.52 1.28
N PRO A 45 -17.34 -1.84 1.86
CA PRO A 45 -17.50 -2.95 2.78
C PRO A 45 -17.24 -4.33 2.17
N GLN A 46 -17.43 -4.46 0.85
CA GLN A 46 -17.27 -5.73 0.14
C GLN A 46 -15.80 -6.04 -0.14
N THR A 47 -15.02 -5.02 -0.51
CA THR A 47 -13.60 -5.21 -0.91
C THR A 47 -12.62 -4.93 0.22
N GLY A 48 -13.05 -4.25 1.29
CA GLY A 48 -12.17 -3.79 2.34
C GLY A 48 -11.20 -2.69 1.87
N GLU A 49 -11.60 -1.94 0.84
CA GLU A 49 -10.80 -0.85 0.28
C GLU A 49 -11.32 0.50 0.74
N LEU A 50 -10.41 1.46 0.83
CA LEU A 50 -10.72 2.87 1.02
C LEU A 50 -10.40 3.60 -0.29
N VAL A 51 -11.38 4.30 -0.85
CA VAL A 51 -11.29 4.98 -2.15
C VAL A 51 -11.37 6.48 -1.93
N HIS A 52 -10.41 7.22 -2.46
CA HIS A 52 -10.47 8.69 -2.41
C HIS A 52 -11.31 9.20 -3.58
N LEU A 53 -12.49 9.76 -3.28
CA LEU A 53 -13.50 10.10 -4.28
C LEU A 53 -13.00 11.12 -5.32
N GLN A 54 -12.17 12.09 -4.92
CA GLN A 54 -11.69 13.12 -5.85
C GLN A 54 -10.60 12.62 -6.80
N SER A 55 -9.81 11.62 -6.39
CA SER A 55 -8.63 11.17 -7.16
C SER A 55 -8.74 9.77 -7.74
N GLY A 56 -9.76 9.00 -7.35
CA GLY A 56 -9.89 7.58 -7.69
C GLY A 56 -8.76 6.69 -7.18
N ARG A 57 -7.99 7.15 -6.18
CA ARG A 57 -6.91 6.35 -5.57
C ARG A 57 -7.52 5.36 -4.59
N HIS A 58 -6.93 4.19 -4.48
CA HIS A 58 -7.38 3.11 -3.62
C HIS A 58 -6.34 2.80 -2.55
N TRP A 59 -6.78 2.47 -1.35
CA TRP A 59 -5.94 2.02 -0.24
C TRP A 59 -6.54 0.76 0.38
N ARG A 60 -5.66 -0.07 0.94
CA ARG A 60 -6.05 -1.19 1.82
C ARG A 60 -5.30 -1.10 3.12
N ARG A 61 -5.94 -1.52 4.20
CA ARG A 61 -5.32 -1.57 5.52
C ARG A 61 -4.55 -2.88 5.68
N TRP A 62 -3.29 -2.80 6.09
CA TRP A 62 -2.49 -3.95 6.50
C TRP A 62 -1.67 -3.58 7.74
N ASN A 63 -1.65 -4.43 8.75
CA ASN A 63 -0.95 -4.15 10.02
C ASN A 63 -1.24 -2.75 10.62
N ALA A 64 -2.50 -2.34 10.62
CA ALA A 64 -2.98 -1.02 11.05
C ALA A 64 -2.52 0.20 10.21
N GLU A 65 -1.81 -0.01 9.11
CA GLU A 65 -1.37 1.06 8.20
C GLU A 65 -2.10 1.01 6.85
N TRP A 66 -2.21 2.17 6.20
CA TRP A 66 -2.80 2.30 4.88
C TRP A 66 -1.75 2.11 3.78
N TYR A 67 -1.95 1.11 2.94
CA TYR A 67 -1.12 0.86 1.77
C TYR A 67 -1.87 1.22 0.50
N ARG A 68 -1.28 2.11 -0.29
CA ARG A 68 -1.83 2.52 -1.58
C ARG A 68 -1.84 1.32 -2.52
N GLN A 69 -2.94 1.13 -3.23
CA GLN A 69 -3.02 0.15 -4.30
C GLN A 69 -2.47 0.75 -5.59
N HIS A 70 -1.53 0.03 -6.20
CA HIS A 70 -0.93 0.40 -7.47
C HIS A 70 -1.54 -0.42 -8.60
N THR A 71 -1.84 0.26 -9.70
CA THR A 71 -2.26 -0.35 -10.96
C THR A 71 -1.09 -0.53 -11.93
N HIS A 72 0.02 0.18 -11.72
CA HIS A 72 1.20 0.16 -12.57
C HIS A 72 2.43 -0.35 -11.80
N PRO A 73 3.28 -1.20 -12.39
CA PRO A 73 4.49 -1.70 -11.74
C PRO A 73 5.47 -0.60 -11.32
N ASP A 74 5.54 0.49 -12.07
CA ASP A 74 6.41 1.63 -11.72
C ASP A 74 6.03 2.28 -10.39
N GLY A 75 4.74 2.26 -10.02
CA GLY A 75 4.30 2.79 -8.70
C GLY A 75 4.86 1.97 -7.55
N ILE A 76 4.88 0.64 -7.70
CA ILE A 76 5.47 -0.30 -6.73
C ILE A 76 6.99 -0.11 -6.69
N ARG A 77 7.63 -0.01 -7.86
CA ARG A 77 9.07 0.22 -7.97
C ARG A 77 9.49 1.52 -7.27
N PHE A 78 8.75 2.60 -7.49
CA PHE A 78 9.03 3.89 -6.87
C PHE A 78 8.94 3.80 -5.34
N GLU A 79 7.89 3.17 -4.80
CA GLU A 79 7.71 3.00 -3.36
C GLU A 79 8.83 2.16 -2.74
N ILE A 80 9.24 1.08 -3.42
CA ILE A 80 10.39 0.27 -2.98
C ILE A 80 11.66 1.12 -2.96
N HIS A 81 11.95 1.87 -4.02
CA HIS A 81 13.15 2.72 -4.07
C HIS A 81 13.14 3.80 -3.00
N GLU A 82 12.00 4.47 -2.77
CA GLU A 82 11.85 5.47 -1.71
C GLU A 82 12.11 4.86 -0.32
N ALA A 83 11.56 3.66 -0.06
CA ALA A 83 11.78 2.96 1.21
C ALA A 83 13.24 2.53 1.39
N LEU A 84 13.89 2.04 0.32
CA LEU A 84 15.30 1.66 0.34
C LEU A 84 16.20 2.88 0.59
N ASP A 85 15.93 4.00 -0.07
CA ASP A 85 16.67 5.25 0.11
C ASP A 85 16.52 5.80 1.54
N ARG A 86 15.30 5.73 2.09
CA ARG A 86 15.04 6.08 3.49
C ARG A 86 15.81 5.19 4.48
N LEU A 87 15.92 3.88 4.23
CA LEU A 87 16.72 3.00 5.06
C LEU A 87 18.21 3.31 4.93
N TYR A 88 18.69 3.57 3.71
CA TYR A 88 20.07 3.90 3.44
C TYR A 88 20.51 5.21 4.13
N THR A 89 19.67 6.24 4.06
CA THR A 89 19.91 7.52 4.77
C THR A 89 19.93 7.38 6.29
N GLN A 90 19.27 6.34 6.84
CA GLN A 90 19.33 5.98 8.26
C GLN A 90 20.53 5.07 8.61
N GLY A 91 21.39 4.75 7.64
CA GLY A 91 22.55 3.87 7.82
C GLY A 91 22.22 2.37 7.79
N TYR A 92 20.98 2.00 7.44
CA TYR A 92 20.55 0.60 7.34
C TYR A 92 20.62 0.09 5.90
N ARG A 93 20.83 -1.21 5.74
CA ARG A 93 20.76 -1.90 4.45
C ARG A 93 19.62 -2.90 4.45
N ALA A 94 18.69 -2.76 3.51
CA ALA A 94 17.63 -3.74 3.33
C ALA A 94 18.21 -5.09 2.86
N THR A 95 17.82 -6.17 3.51
CA THR A 95 18.23 -7.54 3.16
C THR A 95 17.17 -8.28 2.35
N LYS A 96 15.90 -7.87 2.49
CA LYS A 96 14.76 -8.51 1.85
C LYS A 96 13.65 -7.49 1.59
N VAL A 97 13.02 -7.59 0.42
CA VAL A 97 11.79 -6.87 0.09
C VAL A 97 10.68 -7.92 -0.07
N ILE A 98 9.55 -7.70 0.60
CA ILE A 98 8.37 -8.56 0.52
C ILE A 98 7.28 -7.77 -0.21
N ILE A 99 6.82 -8.31 -1.33
CA ILE A 99 5.75 -7.72 -2.14
C ILE A 99 4.51 -8.60 -2.00
N ALA A 100 3.34 -7.98 -1.82
CA ALA A 100 2.08 -8.73 -1.74
C ALA A 100 1.82 -9.54 -3.02
N SER A 101 1.33 -10.77 -2.87
CA SER A 101 1.11 -11.73 -3.97
C SER A 101 0.24 -11.20 -5.11
N ARG A 102 -0.72 -10.31 -4.81
CA ARG A 102 -1.57 -9.65 -5.81
C ARG A 102 -0.81 -8.83 -6.85
N TYR A 103 0.41 -8.40 -6.54
CA TYR A 103 1.27 -7.67 -7.48
C TYR A 103 2.20 -8.59 -8.28
N ARG A 104 2.12 -9.90 -8.08
CA ARG A 104 3.00 -10.87 -8.76
C ARG A 104 2.95 -10.69 -10.28
N GLU A 105 1.77 -10.60 -10.86
CA GLU A 105 1.61 -10.42 -12.31
C GLU A 105 2.20 -9.07 -12.77
N LEU A 106 1.91 -7.98 -12.07
CA LEU A 106 2.42 -6.65 -12.39
C LEU A 106 3.96 -6.59 -12.35
N VAL A 107 4.59 -7.24 -11.38
CA VAL A 107 6.04 -7.17 -11.16
C VAL A 107 6.80 -8.28 -11.89
N SER A 108 6.13 -9.37 -12.31
CA SER A 108 6.74 -10.52 -12.99
C SER A 108 7.54 -10.11 -14.23
N ALA A 109 6.96 -9.29 -15.11
CA ALA A 109 7.62 -8.81 -16.32
C ALA A 109 8.92 -8.01 -16.04
N TYR A 110 9.01 -7.36 -14.87
CA TYR A 110 10.21 -6.63 -14.45
C TYR A 110 11.26 -7.55 -13.83
N LEU A 111 10.84 -8.55 -13.05
CA LEU A 111 11.74 -9.55 -12.46
C LEU A 111 12.34 -10.47 -13.53
N GLU A 112 11.58 -10.78 -14.59
CA GLU A 112 12.03 -11.64 -15.69
C GLU A 112 12.98 -10.92 -16.66
N ARG A 113 12.85 -9.59 -16.84
CA ARG A 113 13.73 -8.81 -17.74
C ARG A 113 14.96 -8.20 -17.08
N ASN A 114 14.96 -7.98 -15.76
CA ASN A 114 16.05 -7.29 -15.06
C ASN A 114 16.61 -8.11 -13.88
N THR A 115 17.32 -9.19 -14.19
CA THR A 115 18.27 -9.79 -13.23
C THR A 115 19.72 -9.48 -13.58
N PRO A 116 20.24 -8.27 -13.27
CA PRO A 116 21.60 -8.12 -12.79
C PRO A 116 21.71 -8.33 -11.26
N TRP A 117 20.57 -8.43 -10.55
CA TRP A 117 20.50 -8.57 -9.08
C TRP A 117 20.51 -10.01 -8.57
N ARG A 118 20.36 -11.02 -9.43
CA ARG A 118 20.90 -12.35 -9.09
C ARG A 118 22.41 -12.21 -9.24
N GLY A 119 23.09 -12.06 -8.11
CA GLY A 119 24.53 -12.25 -8.06
C GLY A 119 24.88 -13.52 -8.84
N ASN A 120 25.86 -13.37 -9.72
CA ASN A 120 26.54 -14.47 -10.38
C ASN A 120 27.13 -15.38 -9.29
N SER A 121 26.31 -16.28 -8.75
CA SER A 121 26.73 -17.46 -8.02
C SER A 121 26.60 -18.66 -8.94
N ASP A 122 26.98 -18.51 -10.21
CA ASP A 122 27.46 -19.65 -11.00
C ASP A 122 28.96 -19.75 -10.75
N SER A 123 29.28 -20.63 -9.80
CA SER A 123 30.50 -21.42 -9.73
C SER A 123 31.45 -21.23 -10.91
N GLN A 124 32.49 -20.41 -10.70
CA GLN A 124 33.76 -20.55 -11.39
C GLN A 124 34.29 -21.96 -11.09
N THR A 125 33.98 -22.93 -11.95
CA THR A 125 34.84 -24.11 -12.11
C THR A 125 36.03 -23.70 -12.96
N PRO A 126 37.26 -23.61 -12.42
CA PRO A 126 38.44 -23.47 -13.27
C PRO A 126 38.62 -24.80 -14.01
N ARG A 127 38.70 -24.74 -15.34
CA ARG A 127 39.15 -25.88 -16.13
C ARG A 127 40.68 -25.83 -16.19
N LEU A 128 41.28 -26.97 -15.81
CA LEU A 128 42.69 -27.31 -15.99
C LEU A 128 43.01 -27.56 -17.47
#